data_AF-A0A356D2F3-F1
#
_entry.id   AF-A0A356D2F3-F1
#
_cell.length_a   1.000
_cell.length_b   1.000
_cell.length_c   1.000
_cell.angle_alpha   90.00
_cell.angle_beta   90.00
_cell.angle_gamma   90.00
#
_symmetry.space_group_name_H-M   'P 1'
#
loop_
_entity.id
_entity.type
_entity.pdbx_description
1 polymer ?
#
loop_
_entity_poly.entity_id
_entity_poly.type
_entity_poly.pdbx_seq_one_letter_code
_entity_poly.pdbx_strand_id
1 'polypeptide(L)'
;MKIGLFYGSSTCYTEMVAEKIRDILGDDFVTLHNINDTPPTLMEQYDVLILGIPTWDFGEIQEDWLEIWEQLPKLNLEGKIVALFGLGDQIDYSEWFLDALGLLYHQLKPTGAHFIGFWPTEGYEFESPKPLNDNGDMFVGLAIDEVHQFEQTDARIAQWCIQILQEIEESL
;
A
#
# COMPACT_ATOMS: atom_id res chain seq x y z
N MET A 1 13.21 -11.63 -10.99
CA MET A 1 12.01 -11.41 -10.17
C MET A 1 11.28 -10.20 -10.74
N LYS A 2 9.96 -10.27 -10.89
CA LYS A 2 9.15 -9.11 -11.29
C LYS A 2 8.22 -8.78 -10.14
N ILE A 3 8.07 -7.49 -9.88
CA ILE A 3 7.18 -6.93 -8.87
C ILE A 3 5.93 -6.42 -9.59
N GLY A 4 4.76 -6.85 -9.12
CA GLY A 4 3.48 -6.32 -9.59
C GLY A 4 3.04 -5.20 -8.66
N LEU A 5 3.02 -3.96 -9.15
CA LEU A 5 2.53 -2.83 -8.38
C LEU A 5 1.12 -2.47 -8.84
N PHE A 6 0.13 -2.66 -7.95
CA PHE A 6 -1.27 -2.39 -8.22
C PHE A 6 -1.75 -1.21 -7.41
N TYR A 7 -2.44 -0.26 -8.02
CA TYR A 7 -2.95 0.91 -7.32
C TYR A 7 -4.33 1.32 -7.82
N GLY A 8 -5.10 1.99 -6.96
CA GLY A 8 -6.34 2.70 -7.31
C GLY A 8 -6.18 4.19 -6.99
N SER A 9 -6.75 5.07 -7.82
CA SER A 9 -6.60 6.53 -7.63
C SER A 9 -7.73 7.31 -8.30
N SER A 10 -8.38 8.19 -7.54
CA SER A 10 -9.39 9.12 -8.11
C SER A 10 -8.82 10.52 -8.40
N THR A 11 -7.66 10.90 -7.82
CA THR A 11 -7.04 12.24 -7.96
C THR A 11 -5.54 12.18 -8.28
N CYS A 12 -5.08 11.10 -8.94
CA CYS A 12 -3.72 10.82 -9.40
C CYS A 12 -2.59 10.79 -8.35
N TYR A 13 -2.76 11.23 -7.10
CA TYR A 13 -1.67 11.20 -6.11
C TYR A 13 -1.14 9.78 -5.84
N THR A 14 -2.02 8.79 -5.71
CA THR A 14 -1.60 7.38 -5.53
C THR A 14 -0.84 6.87 -6.75
N GLU A 15 -1.27 7.25 -7.95
CA GLU A 15 -0.57 6.93 -9.20
C GLU A 15 0.83 7.55 -9.22
N MET A 16 0.96 8.83 -8.86
CA MET A 16 2.26 9.52 -8.79
C MET A 16 3.20 8.84 -7.79
N VAL A 17 2.70 8.40 -6.62
CA VAL A 17 3.50 7.64 -5.65
C VAL A 17 3.90 6.28 -6.23
N ALA A 18 2.99 5.58 -6.91
CA ALA A 18 3.27 4.31 -7.59
C ALA A 18 4.39 4.45 -8.65
N GLU A 19 4.33 5.51 -9.46
CA GLU A 19 5.37 5.82 -10.45
C GLU A 19 6.72 6.11 -9.81
N LYS A 20 6.75 6.90 -8.72
CA LYS A 20 7.97 7.15 -7.95
C LYS A 20 8.58 5.88 -7.38
N ILE A 21 7.75 4.98 -6.82
CA ILE A 21 8.20 3.67 -6.33
C ILE A 21 8.83 2.86 -7.49
N ARG A 22 8.16 2.77 -8.64
CA ARG A 22 8.71 2.11 -9.83
C ARG A 22 10.05 2.72 -10.23
N ASP A 23 10.15 4.03 -10.29
CA ASP A 23 11.36 4.71 -10.77
C ASP A 23 12.56 4.49 -9.84
N ILE A 24 12.33 4.35 -8.53
CA ILE A 24 13.38 4.04 -7.55
C ILE A 24 13.79 2.56 -7.61
N LEU A 25 12.83 1.65 -7.74
CA LEU A 25 13.09 0.20 -7.77
C LEU A 25 13.59 -0.28 -9.15
N GLY A 26 13.28 0.46 -10.21
CA GLY A 26 13.61 0.15 -11.61
C GLY A 26 12.39 -0.33 -12.42
N ASP A 27 12.18 0.28 -13.58
CA ASP A 27 11.14 -0.05 -14.55
C ASP A 27 11.26 -1.47 -15.14
N ASP A 28 12.48 -2.00 -15.22
CA ASP A 28 12.75 -3.38 -15.61
C ASP A 28 12.19 -4.42 -14.61
N PHE A 29 12.00 -4.02 -13.34
CA PHE A 29 11.56 -4.91 -12.25
C PHE A 29 10.10 -4.70 -11.86
N VAL A 30 9.59 -3.47 -11.90
CA VAL A 30 8.25 -3.12 -11.43
C VAL A 30 7.30 -2.88 -12.61
N THR A 31 6.22 -3.66 -12.67
CA THR A 31 5.11 -3.43 -13.61
C THR A 31 3.95 -2.75 -12.89
N LEU A 32 3.53 -1.57 -13.37
CA LEU A 32 2.38 -0.85 -12.83
C LEU A 32 1.07 -1.38 -13.40
N HIS A 33 0.06 -1.46 -12.55
CA HIS A 33 -1.31 -1.85 -12.86
C HIS A 33 -2.29 -0.91 -12.16
N ASN A 34 -3.06 -0.15 -12.94
CA ASN A 34 -4.24 0.51 -12.40
C ASN A 34 -5.35 -0.53 -12.24
N ILE A 35 -5.87 -0.71 -11.03
CA ILE A 35 -6.89 -1.73 -10.76
C ILE A 35 -8.23 -1.46 -11.47
N ASN A 36 -8.49 -0.21 -11.90
CA ASN A 36 -9.65 0.13 -12.72
C ASN A 36 -9.60 -0.58 -14.09
N ASP A 37 -8.39 -0.73 -14.64
CA ASP A 37 -8.18 -1.33 -15.96
C ASP A 37 -7.66 -2.77 -15.91
N THR A 38 -7.29 -3.26 -14.72
CA THR A 38 -6.58 -4.52 -14.55
C THR A 38 -7.32 -5.49 -13.63
N PRO A 39 -7.57 -6.74 -14.07
CA PRO A 39 -8.22 -7.73 -13.22
C PRO A 39 -7.35 -8.13 -12.01
N PRO A 40 -7.92 -8.29 -10.81
CA PRO A 40 -7.17 -8.64 -9.59
C PRO A 40 -6.48 -10.00 -9.68
N THR A 41 -6.96 -10.92 -10.52
CA THR A 41 -6.33 -12.23 -10.78
C THR A 41 -4.91 -12.11 -11.36
N LEU A 42 -4.54 -10.97 -11.93
CA LEU A 42 -3.19 -10.72 -12.39
C LEU A 42 -2.16 -10.68 -11.24
N MET A 43 -2.59 -10.35 -10.01
CA MET A 43 -1.74 -10.38 -8.81
C MET A 43 -1.14 -11.78 -8.58
N GLU A 44 -1.84 -12.84 -8.98
CA GLU A 44 -1.37 -14.23 -8.79
C GLU A 44 -0.11 -14.56 -9.61
N GLN A 45 0.18 -13.78 -10.65
CA GLN A 45 1.30 -14.01 -11.57
C GLN A 45 2.64 -13.44 -11.06
N TYR A 46 2.64 -12.72 -9.93
CA TYR A 46 3.83 -12.10 -9.35
C TYR A 46 4.21 -12.79 -8.04
N ASP A 47 5.51 -12.90 -7.76
CA ASP A 47 6.01 -13.41 -6.47
C ASP A 47 6.00 -12.31 -5.40
N VAL A 48 6.12 -11.05 -5.84
CA VAL A 48 6.14 -9.86 -5.00
C VAL A 48 5.11 -8.86 -5.51
N LEU A 49 4.31 -8.34 -4.58
CA LEU A 49 3.25 -7.37 -4.85
C LEU A 49 3.48 -6.09 -4.04
N ILE A 50 3.22 -4.95 -4.67
CA ILE A 50 3.13 -3.65 -4.00
C ILE A 50 1.73 -3.11 -4.24
N LEU A 51 0.95 -2.84 -3.19
CA LEU A 51 -0.45 -2.43 -3.33
C LEU A 51 -0.67 -1.01 -2.75
N GLY A 52 -1.23 -0.13 -3.58
CA GLY A 52 -1.47 1.28 -3.27
C GLY A 52 -2.95 1.63 -3.14
N ILE A 53 -3.35 2.18 -2.01
CA ILE A 53 -4.75 2.55 -1.75
C ILE A 53 -4.87 3.90 -1.01
N PRO A 54 -5.60 4.89 -1.56
CA PRO A 54 -5.95 6.09 -0.81
C PRO A 54 -7.17 5.82 0.09
N THR A 55 -7.25 6.54 1.21
CA THR A 55 -8.48 6.62 2.01
C THR A 55 -9.37 7.76 1.52
N TRP A 56 -10.66 7.50 1.38
CA TRP A 56 -11.67 8.50 0.99
C TRP A 56 -12.68 8.77 2.10
N ASP A 57 -13.39 9.89 1.96
CA ASP A 57 -14.48 10.32 2.85
C ASP A 57 -14.14 10.13 4.34
N PHE A 58 -14.86 9.27 5.04
CA PHE A 58 -14.69 9.00 6.47
C PHE A 58 -14.12 7.60 6.71
N GLY A 59 -12.96 7.34 6.10
CA GLY A 59 -12.26 6.06 6.24
C GLY A 59 -12.67 4.99 5.23
N GLU A 60 -13.25 5.42 4.11
CA GLU A 60 -13.80 4.56 3.08
C GLU A 60 -12.75 4.08 2.07
N ILE A 61 -13.04 2.93 1.48
CA ILE A 61 -12.26 2.31 0.42
C ILE A 61 -12.52 3.09 -0.88
N GLN A 62 -11.46 3.37 -1.63
CA GLN A 62 -11.57 4.00 -2.94
C GLN A 62 -12.44 3.17 -3.91
N GLU A 63 -13.19 3.85 -4.77
CA GLU A 63 -14.23 3.24 -5.63
C GLU A 63 -13.72 2.04 -6.47
N ASP A 64 -12.58 2.15 -7.14
CA ASP A 64 -12.05 1.04 -7.96
C ASP A 64 -11.68 -0.16 -7.07
N TRP A 65 -11.09 0.09 -5.90
CA TRP A 65 -10.76 -0.97 -4.94
C TRP A 65 -12.02 -1.63 -4.39
N LEU A 66 -13.09 -0.86 -4.19
CA LEU A 66 -14.37 -1.35 -3.72
C LEU A 66 -15.01 -2.33 -4.72
N GLU A 67 -14.88 -2.08 -6.03
CA GLU A 67 -15.40 -2.97 -7.08
C GLU A 67 -14.78 -4.38 -7.04
N ILE A 68 -13.51 -4.47 -6.65
CA ILE A 68 -12.77 -5.74 -6.58
C ILE A 68 -12.67 -6.33 -5.17
N TRP A 69 -13.17 -5.63 -4.15
CA TRP A 69 -12.92 -5.93 -2.73
C TRP A 69 -13.25 -7.37 -2.32
N GLU A 70 -14.42 -7.86 -2.75
CA GLU A 70 -14.92 -9.22 -2.46
C GLU A 70 -14.16 -10.33 -3.20
N GLN A 71 -13.29 -9.97 -4.15
CA GLN A 71 -12.47 -10.89 -4.92
C GLN A 71 -11.12 -11.12 -4.24
N LEU A 72 -10.59 -10.13 -3.50
CA LEU A 72 -9.25 -10.16 -2.91
C LEU A 72 -8.98 -11.39 -2.02
N PRO A 73 -9.88 -11.80 -1.09
CA PRO A 73 -9.62 -12.97 -0.24
C PRO A 73 -9.65 -14.30 -0.99
N LYS A 74 -10.14 -14.32 -2.24
CA LYS A 74 -10.25 -15.52 -3.08
C LYS A 74 -9.02 -15.72 -3.96
N LEU A 75 -8.12 -14.74 -4.01
CA LEU A 75 -6.88 -14.82 -4.77
C LEU A 75 -5.91 -15.80 -4.13
N ASN A 76 -5.16 -16.54 -4.95
CA ASN A 76 -4.08 -17.38 -4.47
C ASN A 76 -2.80 -16.55 -4.21
N LEU A 77 -2.70 -15.99 -3.01
CA LEU A 77 -1.54 -15.21 -2.57
C LEU A 77 -0.70 -15.91 -1.49
N GLU A 78 -0.91 -17.21 -1.28
CA GLU A 78 -0.19 -17.97 -0.26
C GLU A 78 1.32 -17.92 -0.50
N GLY A 79 2.07 -17.47 0.51
CA GLY A 79 3.53 -17.37 0.46
C GLY A 79 4.09 -16.25 -0.44
N LYS A 80 3.24 -15.43 -1.07
CA LYS A 80 3.68 -14.26 -1.82
C LYS A 80 4.05 -13.13 -0.88
N ILE A 81 5.03 -12.33 -1.28
CA ILE A 81 5.45 -11.14 -0.52
C ILE A 81 4.55 -9.97 -0.92
N VAL A 82 3.98 -9.28 0.06
CA VAL A 82 3.09 -8.13 -0.16
C VAL A 82 3.58 -6.95 0.67
N ALA A 83 3.86 -5.84 -0.01
CA ALA A 83 4.10 -4.54 0.61
C ALA A 83 2.92 -3.61 0.30
N LEU A 84 2.54 -2.76 1.26
CA LEU A 84 1.41 -1.85 1.11
C LEU A 84 1.86 -0.40 1.22
N PHE A 85 1.19 0.50 0.52
CA PHE A 85 1.30 1.94 0.76
C PHE A 85 -0.07 2.61 0.68
N GLY A 86 -0.26 3.65 1.49
CA GLY A 86 -1.52 4.36 1.57
C GLY A 86 -1.33 5.87 1.54
N LEU A 87 -2.34 6.55 1.01
CA LEU A 87 -2.42 8.00 1.02
C LEU A 87 -3.61 8.44 1.87
N GLY A 88 -3.40 9.49 2.67
CA GLY A 88 -4.44 10.07 3.50
C GLY A 88 -4.07 11.48 3.93
N ASP A 89 -4.99 12.10 4.67
CA ASP A 89 -4.81 13.42 5.25
C ASP A 89 -4.89 13.29 6.77
N GLN A 90 -3.76 13.50 7.45
CA GLN A 90 -3.69 13.25 8.88
C GLN A 90 -4.31 14.37 9.73
N ILE A 91 -4.39 15.59 9.19
CA ILE A 91 -4.84 16.77 9.95
C ILE A 91 -6.35 16.92 9.85
N ASP A 92 -6.89 16.91 8.64
CA ASP A 92 -8.33 17.11 8.43
C ASP A 92 -9.13 15.81 8.70
N TYR A 93 -8.47 14.65 8.62
CA TYR A 93 -9.09 13.33 8.77
C TYR A 93 -8.33 12.41 9.75
N SER A 94 -7.80 12.97 10.84
CA SER A 94 -7.04 12.23 11.86
C SER A 94 -7.75 10.96 12.39
N GLU A 95 -9.07 11.00 12.55
CA GLU A 95 -9.92 9.87 12.99
C GLU A 95 -10.00 8.73 11.98
N TRP A 96 -9.61 8.97 10.72
CA TRP A 96 -9.70 8.03 9.60
C TRP A 96 -8.40 7.91 8.80
N PHE A 97 -7.30 8.49 9.30
CA PHE A 97 -6.04 8.54 8.57
C PHE A 97 -5.60 7.13 8.18
N LEU A 98 -5.47 6.90 6.87
CA LEU A 98 -5.06 5.61 6.28
C LEU A 98 -5.96 4.40 6.60
N ASP A 99 -7.22 4.61 7.01
CA ASP A 99 -8.14 3.50 7.29
C ASP A 99 -8.22 2.46 6.17
N ALA A 100 -8.28 2.88 4.91
CA ALA A 100 -8.35 1.99 3.76
C ALA A 100 -7.11 1.09 3.62
N LEU A 101 -5.93 1.58 4.01
CA LEU A 101 -4.69 0.80 4.06
C LEU A 101 -4.80 -0.34 5.07
N GLY A 102 -5.29 -0.03 6.28
CA GLY A 102 -5.56 -1.00 7.32
C GLY A 102 -6.60 -2.05 6.90
N LEU A 103 -7.68 -1.60 6.27
CA LEU A 103 -8.72 -2.48 5.75
C LEU A 103 -8.16 -3.42 4.67
N LEU A 104 -7.30 -2.93 3.77
CA LEU A 104 -6.69 -3.74 2.71
C LEU A 104 -5.79 -4.83 3.29
N TYR A 105 -4.96 -4.47 4.28
CA TYR A 105 -4.15 -5.43 5.02
C TYR A 105 -4.99 -6.56 5.63
N HIS A 106 -6.07 -6.21 6.32
CA HIS A 106 -6.97 -7.21 6.93
C HIS A 106 -7.74 -8.04 5.90
N GLN A 107 -8.11 -7.46 4.75
CA GLN A 107 -8.80 -8.16 3.67
C GLN A 107 -7.90 -9.23 3.02
N LEU A 108 -6.59 -8.97 2.96
CA LEU A 108 -5.61 -9.88 2.35
C LEU A 108 -5.05 -10.91 3.34
N LYS A 109 -5.07 -10.66 4.64
CA LYS A 109 -4.58 -11.60 5.68
C LYS A 109 -5.01 -13.06 5.50
N PRO A 110 -6.29 -13.38 5.18
CA PRO A 110 -6.73 -14.76 4.99
C PRO A 110 -6.08 -15.52 3.82
N THR A 111 -5.44 -14.80 2.90
CA THR A 111 -4.79 -15.40 1.70
C THR A 111 -3.47 -16.11 2.02
N GLY A 112 -2.90 -15.91 3.21
CA GLY A 112 -1.59 -16.46 3.58
C GLY A 112 -0.41 -15.71 2.97
N ALA A 113 -0.63 -14.48 2.49
CA ALA A 113 0.44 -13.59 2.05
C ALA A 113 1.40 -13.23 3.20
N HIS A 114 2.68 -13.06 2.86
CA HIS A 114 3.70 -12.56 3.78
C HIS A 114 3.83 -11.04 3.62
N PHE A 115 3.45 -10.30 4.66
CA PHE A 115 3.47 -8.84 4.64
C PHE A 115 4.82 -8.28 5.10
N ILE A 116 5.32 -7.32 4.33
CA ILE A 116 6.56 -6.58 4.60
C ILE A 116 6.29 -5.07 4.48
N GLY A 117 7.30 -4.24 4.75
CA GLY A 117 7.22 -2.80 4.55
C GLY A 117 6.39 -2.07 5.60
N PHE A 118 6.30 -2.61 6.82
CA PHE A 118 5.70 -1.91 7.96
C PHE A 118 6.43 -0.58 8.19
N TRP A 119 5.68 0.48 8.50
CA TRP A 119 6.23 1.84 8.56
C TRP A 119 6.12 2.46 9.97
N PRO A 120 7.13 3.18 10.47
CA PRO A 120 7.04 3.88 11.74
C PRO A 120 5.89 4.90 11.78
N THR A 121 5.23 4.97 12.93
CA THR A 121 4.21 5.99 13.24
C THR A 121 4.80 7.31 13.70
N GLU A 122 6.11 7.37 13.95
CA GLU A 122 6.82 8.58 14.33
C GLU A 122 6.76 9.63 13.20
N GLY A 123 6.47 10.88 13.56
CA GLY A 123 6.34 11.97 12.60
C GLY A 123 4.93 12.14 12.00
N TYR A 124 3.93 11.44 12.53
CA TYR A 124 2.52 11.59 12.18
C TYR A 124 1.66 11.96 13.39
N GLU A 125 0.60 12.73 13.16
CA GLU A 125 -0.44 13.05 14.15
C GLU A 125 -1.78 12.47 13.66
N PHE A 126 -2.31 11.45 14.34
CA PHE A 126 -3.54 10.76 13.94
C PHE A 126 -4.20 10.06 15.15
N GLU A 127 -5.47 9.67 14.99
CA GLU A 127 -6.24 8.98 16.04
C GLU A 127 -6.66 7.56 15.64
N SER A 128 -6.80 7.29 14.33
CA SER A 128 -7.27 5.98 13.88
C SER A 128 -6.32 4.84 14.25
N PRO A 129 -6.81 3.74 14.85
CA PRO A 129 -6.02 2.53 15.08
C PRO A 129 -6.00 1.58 13.88
N LYS A 130 -6.88 1.76 12.88
CA LYS A 130 -7.06 0.79 11.78
C LYS A 130 -5.82 0.58 10.91
N PRO A 131 -4.99 1.60 10.58
CA PRO A 131 -3.81 1.36 9.75
C PRO A 131 -2.64 0.72 10.50
N LEU A 132 -2.80 0.40 11.80
CA LEU A 132 -1.73 -0.16 12.62
C LEU A 132 -1.66 -1.68 12.53
N ASN A 133 -0.46 -2.21 12.70
CA ASN A 133 -0.22 -3.65 12.80
C ASN A 133 -0.86 -4.25 14.07
N ASP A 134 -0.77 -5.56 14.24
CA ASP A 134 -1.38 -6.26 15.37
C ASP A 134 -0.82 -5.84 16.74
N ASN A 135 0.38 -5.26 16.78
CA ASN A 135 1.01 -4.74 17.99
C ASN A 135 0.61 -3.28 18.29
N GLY A 136 0.05 -2.57 17.32
CA GLY A 136 -0.34 -1.17 17.45
C GLY A 136 0.81 -0.16 17.42
N ASP A 137 2.01 -0.54 16.98
CA ASP A 137 3.22 0.31 17.03
C ASP A 137 3.68 0.84 15.67
N MET A 138 3.35 0.14 14.58
CA MET A 138 3.74 0.46 13.21
C MET A 138 2.52 0.49 12.30
N PHE A 139 2.55 1.32 11.27
CA PHE A 139 1.60 1.20 10.17
C PHE A 139 1.83 -0.09 9.38
N VAL A 140 0.77 -0.67 8.83
CA VAL A 140 0.79 -1.90 8.00
C VAL A 140 1.43 -1.71 6.61
N GLY A 141 1.88 -0.50 6.31
CA GLY A 141 2.51 -0.12 5.05
C GLY A 141 3.00 1.32 5.09
N LEU A 142 3.62 1.78 4.01
CA LEU A 142 4.09 3.16 3.87
C LEU A 142 2.92 4.15 3.97
N ALA A 143 3.05 5.11 4.88
CA ALA A 143 2.11 6.20 5.07
C ALA A 143 2.55 7.45 4.29
N ILE A 144 1.69 7.96 3.41
CA ILE A 144 1.93 9.20 2.65
C ILE A 144 0.81 10.20 2.89
N ASP A 145 1.20 11.45 3.09
CA ASP A 145 0.29 12.59 3.21
C ASP A 145 0.79 13.72 2.30
N GLU A 146 0.19 13.79 1.10
CA GLU A 146 0.48 14.80 0.08
C GLU A 146 -0.20 16.15 0.36
N VAL A 147 -1.01 16.26 1.42
CA VAL A 147 -1.70 17.51 1.77
C VAL A 147 -0.86 18.31 2.76
N HIS A 148 -0.40 17.65 3.82
CA HIS A 148 0.27 18.29 4.96
C HIS A 148 1.76 17.99 5.04
N GLN A 149 2.22 16.88 4.43
CA GLN A 149 3.62 16.44 4.54
C GLN A 149 4.26 16.15 3.17
N PHE A 150 3.81 16.82 2.11
CA PHE A 150 4.29 16.61 0.73
C PHE A 150 5.84 16.71 0.59
N GLU A 151 6.48 17.58 1.37
CA GLU A 151 7.95 17.74 1.36
C GLU A 151 8.70 16.49 1.86
N GLN A 152 8.02 15.62 2.61
CA GLN A 152 8.58 14.37 3.15
C GLN A 152 8.34 13.17 2.24
N THR A 153 7.44 13.25 1.26
CA THR A 153 7.04 12.11 0.44
C THR A 153 8.23 11.43 -0.25
N ASP A 154 9.05 12.20 -0.97
CA ASP A 154 10.16 11.61 -1.75
C ASP A 154 11.17 10.89 -0.85
N ALA A 155 11.47 11.47 0.31
CA ALA A 155 12.38 10.86 1.28
C ALA A 155 11.79 9.57 1.88
N ARG A 156 10.51 9.57 2.22
CA ARG A 156 9.80 8.40 2.77
C ARG A 156 9.72 7.27 1.75
N ILE A 157 9.35 7.57 0.50
CA ILE A 157 9.31 6.57 -0.58
C ILE A 157 10.71 5.96 -0.77
N ALA A 158 11.77 6.78 -0.84
CA ALA A 158 13.12 6.28 -1.05
C ALA A 158 13.58 5.37 0.10
N GLN A 159 13.35 5.78 1.35
CA GLN A 159 13.69 4.96 2.52
C GLN A 159 12.90 3.66 2.56
N TRP A 160 11.60 3.72 2.26
CA TRP A 160 10.74 2.54 2.23
C TRP A 160 11.12 1.57 1.12
N CYS A 161 11.47 2.07 -0.07
CA CYS A 161 11.97 1.24 -1.17
C CYS A 161 13.24 0.47 -0.78
N ILE A 162 14.16 1.11 -0.05
CA ILE A 162 15.36 0.43 0.49
C ILE A 162 14.97 -0.66 1.49
N GLN A 163 14.05 -0.35 2.41
CA GLN A 163 13.56 -1.31 3.40
C GLN A 163 12.95 -2.54 2.74
N ILE A 164 11.97 -2.38 1.84
CA ILE A 164 11.29 -3.52 1.23
C ILE A 164 12.22 -4.37 0.37
N LEU A 165 13.24 -3.78 -0.27
CA LEU A 165 14.24 -4.54 -1.02
C LEU A 165 15.05 -5.47 -0.11
N GLN A 166 15.42 -5.00 1.08
CA GLN A 166 16.12 -5.80 2.10
C GLN A 166 15.21 -6.92 2.62
N GLU A 167 13.96 -6.60 2.97
CA GLU A 167 12.99 -7.57 3.46
C GLU A 167 12.62 -8.63 2.41
N ILE A 168 12.56 -8.25 1.12
CA ILE A 168 12.42 -9.21 0.01
C ILE A 168 13.62 -10.15 -0.03
N GLU A 169 14.86 -9.65 0.06
CA GLU A 169 16.07 -10.48 0.04
C GLU A 169 16.13 -11.46 1.23
N GLU A 170 15.69 -11.04 2.41
CA GLU A 170 15.62 -11.88 3.62
C GLU A 170 14.53 -12.97 3.56
N SER A 171 13.52 -12.78 2.70
CA SER A 171 12.37 -13.68 2.55
C SER A 171 12.58 -14.76 1.46
N LEU A 172 13.72 -14.76 0.77
CA LEU A 172 14.10 -15.71 -0.29
C LEU A 172 14.97 -16.86 0.24
#